data_AF-A0A6N2E3R5-F1
#
_entry.id   AF-A0A6N2E3R5-F1
#
_cell.length_a   1.000
_cell.length_b   1.000
_cell.length_c   1.000
_cell.angle_alpha   90.00
_cell.angle_beta   90.00
_cell.angle_gamma   90.00
#
_symmetry.space_group_name_H-M   'P 1'
#
loop_
_entity.id
_entity.type
_entity.pdbx_description
1 polymer ?
#
loop_
_entity_poly.entity_id
_entity_poly.type
_entity_poly.pdbx_seq_one_letter_code
_entity_poly.pdbx_strand_id
1 'polypeptide(L)'
;MKKEENSILTLKEALQQPCKHRDMELALQPMDNHSKTPGGPNDTPLAFWAAWDLKDRPRRIALLLDDCQEEYRPYAGGILPNMEKLLDVFRTARSSSDGVCIAWSTWSRRFDDGISNAMDRWYGPRGLRPDEPENAAYVFTGAAGLQPLAEIAPTEEEVADGWLYRGKHLDMFWTFDEDGKSYLDEKLKALDIDTIVIVGLWTDECVLSTAYAGNSRGYDVVVVGDAVATATANQETALTVANSTVAKVLSTDEVLSYMKHDFVTGKPGAVKGTHHPDGRKPD
;
A
#
# COMPACT_ATOMS: atom_id res chain seq x y z
N MET A 1 -10.80 31.64 8.65
CA MET A 1 -9.94 31.59 7.45
C MET A 1 -9.21 32.91 7.30
N LYS A 2 -7.98 33.03 7.80
CA LYS A 2 -7.14 34.21 7.58
C LYS A 2 -5.87 33.76 6.85
N LYS A 3 -5.71 34.29 5.63
CA LYS A 3 -4.49 34.47 4.83
C LYS A 3 -3.46 33.34 4.80
N GLU A 4 -3.58 32.48 3.80
CA GLU A 4 -2.42 31.95 3.06
C GLU A 4 -2.56 32.35 1.59
N GLU A 5 -2.62 33.66 1.32
CA GLU A 5 -2.03 34.19 0.09
C GLU A 5 -0.54 34.39 0.37
N ASN A 6 0.17 33.31 0.72
CA ASN A 6 1.63 33.32 0.67
C ASN A 6 1.99 33.18 -0.80
N SER A 7 2.62 34.22 -1.35
CA SER A 7 3.11 34.23 -2.73
C SER A 7 3.87 32.94 -3.01
N ILE A 8 3.43 32.19 -4.03
CA ILE A 8 4.21 31.06 -4.56
C ILE A 8 5.59 31.60 -4.90
N LEU A 9 6.61 31.14 -4.18
CA LEU A 9 7.99 31.57 -4.39
C LEU A 9 8.44 31.17 -5.80
N THR A 10 9.24 32.01 -6.44
CA THR A 10 10.01 31.59 -7.61
C THR A 10 11.01 30.49 -7.21
N LEU A 11 11.44 29.65 -8.16
CA LEU A 11 12.48 28.65 -7.90
C LEU A 11 13.72 29.29 -7.26
N LYS A 12 14.13 30.47 -7.73
CA LYS A 12 15.28 31.20 -7.19
C LYS A 12 15.09 31.58 -5.71
N GLU A 13 13.90 32.06 -5.33
CA GLU A 13 13.59 32.41 -3.93
C GLU A 13 13.49 31.16 -3.04
N ALA A 14 12.89 30.08 -3.54
CA ALA A 14 12.79 28.81 -2.82
C ALA A 14 14.17 28.21 -2.52
N LEU A 15 15.10 28.26 -3.49
CA LEU A 15 16.47 27.74 -3.34
C LEU A 15 17.34 28.55 -2.36
N GLN A 16 16.91 29.76 -1.95
CA GLN A 16 17.62 30.58 -0.97
C GLN A 16 17.20 30.30 0.48
N GLN A 17 16.11 29.56 0.70
CA GLN A 17 15.61 29.27 2.04
C GLN A 17 16.27 28.02 2.62
N PRO A 18 16.61 28.01 3.92
CA PRO A 18 17.07 26.81 4.60
C PRO A 18 16.03 25.70 4.48
N CYS A 19 16.43 24.52 3.99
CA CYS A 19 15.56 23.35 3.95
C CYS A 19 15.91 22.41 5.09
N LYS A 20 14.97 22.24 6.02
CA LYS A 20 15.11 21.39 7.22
C LYS A 20 14.90 19.90 6.94
N HIS A 21 14.10 19.58 5.92
CA HIS A 21 13.63 18.21 5.65
C HIS A 21 14.12 17.62 4.32
N ARG A 22 14.96 18.35 3.58
CA ARG A 22 15.52 17.90 2.30
C ARG A 22 17.01 18.20 2.28
N ASP A 23 17.77 17.29 1.69
CA ASP A 23 19.17 17.51 1.39
C ASP A 23 19.28 18.42 0.16
N MET A 24 19.53 19.72 0.41
CA MET A 24 19.68 20.71 -0.63
C MET A 24 20.97 20.56 -1.41
N GLU A 25 22.02 20.01 -0.81
CA GLU A 25 23.26 19.75 -1.51
C GLU A 25 23.05 18.66 -2.55
N LEU A 26 22.34 17.58 -2.18
CA LEU A 26 21.93 16.51 -3.09
C LEU A 26 20.97 17.02 -4.17
N ALA A 27 19.95 17.81 -3.81
CA ALA A 27 18.95 18.33 -4.76
C ALA A 27 19.54 19.29 -5.80
N LEU A 28 20.67 19.94 -5.49
CA LEU A 28 21.40 20.82 -6.41
C LEU A 28 22.40 20.05 -7.29
N GLN A 29 22.68 18.77 -7.02
CA GLN A 29 23.54 17.98 -7.89
C GLN A 29 22.89 17.82 -9.26
N PRO A 30 23.64 18.01 -10.36
CA PRO A 30 23.15 17.72 -11.70
C PRO A 30 22.69 16.26 -11.80
N MET A 31 21.46 16.04 -12.28
CA MET A 31 20.99 14.71 -12.65
C MET A 31 21.60 14.33 -14.00
N ASP A 32 22.87 13.89 -14.00
CA ASP A 32 23.60 13.55 -15.24
C ASP A 32 22.89 12.49 -16.09
N ASN A 33 22.09 11.64 -15.46
CA ASN A 33 21.24 10.63 -16.10
C ASN A 33 19.97 11.22 -16.76
N HIS A 34 19.49 12.40 -16.36
CA HIS A 34 18.28 13.02 -16.89
C HIS A 34 18.38 13.29 -18.40
N SER A 35 19.57 13.70 -18.87
CA SER A 35 19.84 13.89 -20.31
C SER A 35 19.89 12.58 -21.12
N LYS A 36 19.94 11.43 -20.42
CA LYS A 36 20.05 10.07 -20.99
C LYS A 36 18.77 9.26 -20.79
N THR A 37 17.70 9.84 -20.24
CA THR A 37 16.43 9.17 -20.01
C THR A 37 15.62 9.09 -21.31
N PRO A 38 15.34 7.88 -21.84
CA PRO A 38 14.48 7.72 -23.02
C PRO A 38 13.09 8.33 -22.77
N GLY A 39 12.61 9.17 -23.69
CA GLY A 39 11.30 9.84 -23.62
C GLY A 39 11.26 11.16 -22.84
N GLY A 40 12.39 11.62 -22.28
CA GLY A 40 12.47 12.82 -21.43
C GLY A 40 12.90 14.10 -22.14
N PRO A 41 12.65 15.23 -21.47
CA PRO A 41 12.12 16.54 -21.94
C PRO A 41 11.52 16.70 -23.35
N ASN A 42 11.60 15.71 -24.23
CA ASN A 42 11.18 15.68 -25.63
C ASN A 42 11.26 14.20 -26.09
N ASP A 43 10.27 13.39 -26.36
CA ASP A 43 8.84 13.54 -26.44
C ASP A 43 8.32 12.14 -26.07
N THR A 44 7.48 12.10 -25.04
CA THR A 44 6.96 10.94 -24.26
C THR A 44 6.58 9.68 -25.05
N PRO A 45 6.62 8.46 -24.44
CA PRO A 45 6.53 8.16 -22.99
C PRO A 45 7.86 7.99 -22.23
N LEU A 46 7.85 8.40 -20.94
CA LEU A 46 8.91 8.22 -19.94
C LEU A 46 8.66 6.97 -19.07
N ALA A 47 9.73 6.35 -18.57
CA ALA A 47 9.66 5.33 -17.53
C ALA A 47 10.15 5.91 -16.19
N PHE A 48 9.37 5.69 -15.15
CA PHE A 48 9.68 6.07 -13.77
C PHE A 48 9.94 4.83 -12.92
N TRP A 49 10.59 5.01 -11.78
CA TRP A 49 10.77 3.96 -10.78
C TRP A 49 11.06 4.60 -9.41
N ALA A 50 10.82 3.84 -8.34
CA ALA A 50 11.25 4.23 -7.00
C ALA A 50 12.78 4.18 -6.88
N ALA A 51 13.41 5.33 -6.63
CA ALA A 51 14.87 5.46 -6.58
C ALA A 51 15.52 4.94 -5.27
N TRP A 52 14.73 4.76 -4.21
CA TRP A 52 15.18 4.18 -2.94
C TRP A 52 15.17 2.65 -3.00
N ASP A 53 15.96 1.97 -2.17
CA ASP A 53 15.93 0.52 -1.92
C ASP A 53 15.63 0.18 -0.45
N LEU A 54 15.14 -1.04 -0.18
CA LEU A 54 14.82 -1.47 1.18
C LEU A 54 16.03 -1.36 2.14
N LYS A 55 17.23 -1.61 1.63
CA LYS A 55 18.49 -1.58 2.39
C LYS A 55 19.09 -0.19 2.63
N ASP A 56 18.56 0.86 2.01
CA ASP A 56 19.14 2.21 2.10
C ASP A 56 19.11 2.78 3.51
N ARG A 57 18.20 2.26 4.36
CA ARG A 57 18.04 2.67 5.75
C ARG A 57 17.39 1.55 6.59
N PRO A 58 17.58 1.57 7.92
CA PRO A 58 16.70 0.85 8.85
C PRO A 58 15.23 1.25 8.67
N ARG A 59 14.31 0.30 8.88
CA ARG A 59 12.87 0.48 8.60
C ARG A 59 12.00 0.03 9.76
N ARG A 60 10.85 0.67 9.89
CA ARG A 60 9.71 0.14 10.64
C ARG A 60 8.66 -0.24 9.61
N ILE A 61 8.36 -1.54 9.50
CA ILE A 61 7.76 -2.15 8.31
C ILE A 61 6.49 -2.94 8.63
N ALA A 62 5.47 -2.81 7.80
CA ALA A 62 4.23 -3.56 7.92
C ALA A 62 3.99 -4.48 6.73
N LEU A 63 3.53 -5.72 6.97
CA LEU A 63 2.93 -6.55 5.94
C LEU A 63 1.41 -6.33 5.95
N LEU A 64 0.85 -5.96 4.80
CA LEU A 64 -0.58 -5.76 4.60
C LEU A 64 -1.10 -6.89 3.70
N LEU A 65 -1.96 -7.74 4.26
CA LEU A 65 -2.70 -8.77 3.52
C LEU A 65 -4.04 -8.16 3.11
N ASP A 66 -4.07 -7.63 1.88
CA ASP A 66 -5.20 -6.90 1.32
C ASP A 66 -6.24 -7.87 0.75
N ASP A 67 -7.38 -7.96 1.44
CA ASP A 67 -8.55 -8.77 1.08
C ASP A 67 -8.24 -10.25 0.78
N CYS A 68 -7.30 -10.85 1.50
CA CYS A 68 -6.95 -12.28 1.42
C CYS A 68 -8.03 -13.17 2.06
N GLN A 69 -9.22 -13.22 1.47
CA GLN A 69 -10.41 -13.90 2.01
C GLN A 69 -10.86 -15.11 1.20
N GLU A 70 -11.60 -16.03 1.83
CA GLU A 70 -12.11 -17.29 1.24
C GLU A 70 -12.93 -17.07 -0.03
N GLU A 71 -13.67 -15.97 -0.10
CA GLU A 71 -14.42 -15.57 -1.29
C GLU A 71 -13.54 -15.37 -2.54
N TYR A 72 -12.27 -15.00 -2.35
CA TYR A 72 -11.30 -14.81 -3.43
C TYR A 72 -10.37 -16.03 -3.62
N ARG A 73 -10.57 -17.12 -2.88
CA ARG A 73 -9.74 -18.35 -2.97
C ARG A 73 -9.51 -18.84 -4.40
N PRO A 74 -10.50 -18.85 -5.33
CA PRO A 74 -10.28 -19.32 -6.70
C PRO A 74 -9.17 -18.56 -7.45
N TYR A 75 -8.85 -17.34 -7.03
CA TYR A 75 -7.88 -16.45 -7.66
C TYR A 75 -6.56 -16.37 -6.89
N ALA A 76 -6.55 -16.79 -5.62
CA ALA A 76 -5.37 -16.76 -4.76
C ALA A 76 -4.43 -17.96 -4.95
N GLY A 77 -4.86 -19.03 -5.64
CA GLY A 77 -4.14 -20.31 -5.67
C GLY A 77 -2.68 -20.21 -6.15
N GLY A 78 -2.39 -19.34 -7.13
CA GLY A 78 -1.04 -19.13 -7.65
C GLY A 78 -0.12 -18.31 -6.74
N ILE A 79 -0.69 -17.47 -5.86
CA ILE A 79 0.04 -16.53 -5.00
C ILE A 79 0.10 -16.97 -3.54
N LEU A 80 -0.79 -17.87 -3.11
CA LEU A 80 -0.91 -18.31 -1.72
C LEU A 80 0.39 -18.87 -1.12
N PRO A 81 1.14 -19.76 -1.82
CA PRO A 81 2.42 -20.26 -1.28
C PRO A 81 3.46 -19.15 -1.04
N ASN A 82 3.38 -18.04 -1.77
CA ASN A 82 4.26 -16.89 -1.57
C ASN A 82 3.79 -16.03 -0.40
N MET A 83 2.49 -15.82 -0.26
CA MET A 83 1.92 -15.13 0.91
C MET A 83 2.22 -15.87 2.22
N GLU A 84 2.18 -17.21 2.23
CA GLU A 84 2.57 -18.03 3.39
C GLU A 84 4.03 -17.76 3.80
N LYS A 85 4.97 -17.81 2.85
CA LYS A 85 6.40 -17.53 3.13
C LYS A 85 6.61 -16.11 3.65
N LEU A 86 5.91 -15.13 3.09
CA LEU A 86 6.00 -13.73 3.52
C LEU A 86 5.43 -13.55 4.93
N LEU A 87 4.27 -14.15 5.22
CA LEU A 87 3.69 -14.13 6.55
C LEU A 87 4.65 -14.74 7.58
N ASP A 88 5.26 -15.87 7.27
CA ASP A 88 6.22 -16.54 8.15
C ASP A 88 7.47 -15.69 8.43
N VAL A 89 8.04 -15.05 7.40
CA VAL A 89 9.23 -14.21 7.62
C VAL A 89 8.88 -12.97 8.44
N PHE A 90 7.71 -12.36 8.22
CA PHE A 90 7.26 -11.20 8.99
C PHE A 90 6.92 -11.57 10.43
N ARG A 91 6.28 -12.72 10.69
CA ARG A 91 6.06 -13.24 12.05
C ARG A 91 7.38 -13.51 12.76
N THR A 92 8.35 -14.10 12.05
CA THR A 92 9.70 -14.34 12.59
C THR A 92 10.37 -13.01 12.97
N ALA A 93 10.37 -12.01 12.08
CA ALA A 93 10.96 -10.71 12.36
C ALA A 93 10.24 -9.97 13.52
N ARG A 94 8.91 -10.02 13.58
CA ARG A 94 8.12 -9.44 14.67
C ARG A 94 8.43 -10.04 16.04
N SER A 95 8.80 -11.32 16.10
CA SER A 95 9.17 -11.97 17.38
C SER A 95 10.41 -11.35 18.06
N SER A 96 11.24 -10.63 17.30
CA SER A 96 12.48 -10.01 17.77
C SER A 96 12.55 -8.50 17.52
N SER A 97 11.47 -7.88 17.01
CA SER A 97 11.41 -6.46 16.64
C SER A 97 10.07 -5.83 17.00
N ASP A 98 10.12 -4.65 17.61
CA ASP A 98 8.97 -3.79 17.86
C ASP A 98 8.56 -2.96 16.63
N GLY A 99 9.38 -2.96 15.58
CA GLY A 99 9.16 -2.21 14.34
C GLY A 99 8.56 -3.02 13.21
N VAL A 100 7.91 -4.15 13.51
CA VAL A 100 7.24 -5.00 12.52
C VAL A 100 5.79 -5.21 12.94
N CYS A 101 4.85 -4.98 12.02
CA CYS A 101 3.45 -5.37 12.22
C CYS A 101 2.87 -6.06 11.00
N ILE A 102 1.72 -6.72 11.21
CA ILE A 102 1.02 -7.48 10.17
C ILE A 102 -0.46 -7.13 10.31
N ALA A 103 -1.11 -6.77 9.22
CA ALA A 103 -2.51 -6.39 9.20
C ALA A 103 -3.25 -7.10 8.06
N TRP A 104 -4.53 -7.40 8.29
CA TRP A 104 -5.43 -8.03 7.35
C TRP A 104 -6.67 -7.15 7.16
N SER A 105 -7.07 -6.94 5.90
CA SER A 105 -8.42 -6.49 5.56
C SER A 105 -9.23 -7.65 5.00
N THR A 106 -10.55 -7.56 5.13
CA THR A 106 -11.49 -8.31 4.30
C THR A 106 -12.54 -7.38 3.70
N TRP A 107 -12.73 -7.49 2.39
CA TRP A 107 -13.75 -6.74 1.66
C TRP A 107 -15.15 -7.20 2.04
N SER A 108 -15.94 -6.31 2.62
CA SER A 108 -17.21 -6.64 3.28
C SER A 108 -18.41 -5.80 2.79
N ARG A 109 -18.29 -5.15 1.64
CA ARG A 109 -19.39 -4.41 0.99
C ARG A 109 -20.63 -5.32 0.92
N ARG A 110 -21.84 -4.85 1.30
CA ARG A 110 -23.14 -5.54 1.14
C ARG A 110 -24.17 -4.77 0.34
N PHE A 111 -25.11 -5.49 -0.29
CA PHE A 111 -26.18 -4.89 -1.10
C PHE A 111 -26.96 -3.80 -0.37
N ASP A 112 -27.18 -3.96 0.94
CA ASP A 112 -27.86 -2.98 1.80
C ASP A 112 -27.14 -2.84 3.16
N ASP A 113 -25.87 -2.41 3.14
CA ASP A 113 -25.12 -2.10 4.36
C ASP A 113 -25.06 -0.61 4.70
N GLY A 114 -26.00 0.17 4.15
CA GLY A 114 -26.17 1.60 4.41
C GLY A 114 -25.31 2.56 3.56
N ILE A 115 -24.56 2.05 2.58
CA ILE A 115 -23.81 2.89 1.64
C ILE A 115 -24.43 2.78 0.24
N SER A 116 -24.58 3.92 -0.43
CA SER A 116 -25.03 4.00 -1.83
C SER A 116 -24.17 5.01 -2.58
N ASN A 117 -23.15 4.55 -3.28
CA ASN A 117 -22.14 5.41 -3.88
C ASN A 117 -21.76 4.99 -5.31
N ALA A 118 -20.65 5.53 -5.83
CA ALA A 118 -20.18 5.25 -7.18
C ALA A 118 -19.80 3.78 -7.38
N MET A 119 -19.29 3.11 -6.34
CA MET A 119 -18.96 1.69 -6.43
C MET A 119 -20.20 0.84 -6.65
N ASP A 120 -21.36 1.14 -6.04
CA ASP A 120 -22.58 0.35 -6.28
C ASP A 120 -23.16 0.54 -7.70
N ARG A 121 -22.78 1.63 -8.39
CA ARG A 121 -23.10 1.84 -9.81
C ARG A 121 -22.10 1.15 -10.74
N TRP A 122 -20.91 0.84 -10.23
CA TRP A 122 -19.84 0.15 -10.95
C TRP A 122 -19.92 -1.36 -10.72
N TYR A 123 -19.73 -1.82 -9.48
CA TYR A 123 -20.03 -3.17 -9.01
C TYR A 123 -21.52 -3.27 -8.69
N GLY A 124 -22.23 -4.21 -9.30
CA GLY A 124 -23.67 -4.26 -9.06
C GLY A 124 -24.37 -5.53 -9.48
N PRO A 125 -25.69 -5.61 -9.21
CA PRO A 125 -26.52 -6.77 -9.49
C PRO A 125 -26.73 -7.03 -10.99
N ARG A 126 -26.22 -6.14 -11.85
CA ARG A 126 -26.28 -6.29 -13.30
C ARG A 126 -25.41 -7.44 -13.80
N GLY A 127 -24.49 -7.93 -12.97
CA GLY A 127 -23.60 -9.06 -13.30
C GLY A 127 -22.66 -8.73 -14.45
N LEU A 128 -22.01 -9.77 -14.97
CA LEU A 128 -21.23 -9.72 -16.20
C LEU A 128 -22.20 -9.75 -17.40
N ARG A 129 -21.89 -9.05 -18.50
CA ARG A 129 -22.69 -9.22 -19.72
C ARG A 129 -22.43 -10.62 -20.29
N PRO A 130 -23.47 -11.37 -20.71
CA PRO A 130 -23.30 -12.76 -21.15
C PRO A 130 -22.36 -12.95 -22.35
N ASP A 131 -22.42 -12.04 -23.31
CA ASP A 131 -21.66 -12.15 -24.57
C ASP A 131 -20.26 -11.50 -24.47
N GLU A 132 -20.14 -10.47 -23.62
CA GLU A 132 -18.94 -9.66 -23.42
C GLU A 132 -18.84 -9.29 -21.93
N PRO A 133 -18.22 -10.13 -21.07
CA PRO A 133 -18.20 -9.92 -19.62
C PRO A 133 -17.36 -8.69 -19.24
N GLU A 134 -17.98 -7.51 -19.29
CA GLU A 134 -17.33 -6.19 -19.13
C GLU A 134 -17.66 -5.48 -17.82
N ASN A 135 -18.45 -6.07 -16.93
CA ASN A 135 -18.93 -5.41 -15.73
C ASN A 135 -18.57 -6.18 -14.46
N ALA A 136 -17.92 -5.52 -13.51
CA ALA A 136 -17.51 -6.16 -12.27
C ALA A 136 -18.73 -6.63 -11.47
N ALA A 137 -18.72 -7.91 -11.09
CA ALA A 137 -19.78 -8.49 -10.29
C ALA A 137 -19.54 -8.16 -8.82
N TYR A 138 -20.61 -7.81 -8.13
CA TYR A 138 -20.62 -7.75 -6.69
C TYR A 138 -20.53 -9.20 -6.13
N VAL A 139 -19.46 -9.53 -5.40
CA VAL A 139 -19.24 -10.86 -4.83
C VAL A 139 -19.46 -10.80 -3.31
N PHE A 140 -20.48 -11.54 -2.83
CA PHE A 140 -20.71 -11.77 -1.41
C PHE A 140 -21.39 -13.12 -1.19
N THR A 141 -20.64 -14.02 -0.58
CA THR A 141 -20.97 -15.43 -0.34
C THR A 141 -21.28 -15.69 1.13
N GLY A 142 -21.44 -14.62 1.92
CA GLY A 142 -21.80 -14.67 3.32
C GLY A 142 -20.59 -14.74 4.26
N ALA A 143 -20.85 -15.04 5.53
CA ALA A 143 -19.85 -14.96 6.58
C ALA A 143 -18.63 -15.88 6.38
N ALA A 144 -18.81 -17.02 5.70
CA ALA A 144 -17.73 -17.93 5.37
C ALA A 144 -16.77 -17.34 4.33
N GLY A 145 -17.29 -16.64 3.31
CA GLY A 145 -16.48 -15.98 2.28
C GLY A 145 -15.64 -14.83 2.82
N LEU A 146 -16.12 -14.15 3.88
CA LEU A 146 -15.41 -13.07 4.56
C LEU A 146 -14.32 -13.54 5.53
N GLN A 147 -14.14 -14.85 5.72
CA GLN A 147 -13.03 -15.33 6.54
C GLN A 147 -11.72 -15.13 5.77
N PRO A 148 -10.62 -14.76 6.45
CA PRO A 148 -9.30 -14.84 5.86
C PRO A 148 -9.03 -16.25 5.33
N LEU A 149 -8.22 -16.36 4.27
CA LEU A 149 -7.74 -17.65 3.77
C LEU A 149 -7.08 -18.43 4.92
N ALA A 150 -7.57 -19.64 5.19
CA ALA A 150 -7.20 -20.41 6.38
C ALA A 150 -5.68 -20.58 6.59
N GLU A 151 -4.92 -20.73 5.51
CA GLU A 151 -3.47 -20.94 5.50
C GLU A 151 -2.69 -19.71 5.99
N ILE A 152 -3.25 -18.52 5.82
CA ILE A 152 -2.65 -17.23 6.20
C ILE A 152 -3.53 -16.45 7.18
N ALA A 153 -4.40 -17.16 7.90
CA ALA A 153 -5.30 -16.56 8.86
C ALA A 153 -4.53 -15.88 10.02
N PRO A 154 -5.04 -14.76 10.53
CA PRO A 154 -4.51 -14.15 11.74
C PRO A 154 -4.72 -15.07 12.95
N THR A 155 -3.83 -15.00 13.93
CA THR A 155 -4.03 -15.67 15.22
C THR A 155 -5.15 -15.02 16.03
N GLU A 156 -5.66 -15.71 17.04
CA GLU A 156 -6.67 -15.14 17.95
C GLU A 156 -6.19 -13.85 18.62
N GLU A 157 -4.91 -13.76 18.96
CA GLU A 157 -4.27 -12.56 19.50
C GLU A 157 -4.22 -11.44 18.47
N GLU A 158 -3.83 -11.72 17.23
CA GLU A 158 -3.82 -10.73 16.14
C GLU A 158 -5.23 -10.17 15.87
N VAL A 159 -6.26 -11.01 15.97
CA VAL A 159 -7.65 -10.58 15.86
C VAL A 159 -8.07 -9.74 17.07
N ALA A 160 -7.75 -10.16 18.30
CA ALA A 160 -8.08 -9.44 19.52
C ALA A 160 -7.44 -8.06 19.59
N ASP A 161 -6.22 -7.93 19.07
CA ASP A 161 -5.49 -6.67 18.92
C ASP A 161 -6.02 -5.80 17.77
N GLY A 162 -7.00 -6.29 17.02
CA GLY A 162 -7.66 -5.57 15.93
C GLY A 162 -6.81 -5.43 14.68
N TRP A 163 -5.90 -6.37 14.41
CA TRP A 163 -5.11 -6.40 13.17
C TRP A 163 -5.89 -7.00 11.98
N LEU A 164 -6.99 -7.68 12.24
CA LEU A 164 -8.00 -8.04 11.24
C LEU A 164 -9.18 -7.08 11.34
N TYR A 165 -9.54 -6.44 10.23
CA TYR A 165 -10.72 -5.59 10.15
C TYR A 165 -11.40 -5.70 8.78
N ARG A 166 -12.61 -5.16 8.69
CA ARG A 166 -13.46 -5.25 7.50
C ARG A 166 -13.49 -3.92 6.76
N GLY A 167 -13.06 -3.93 5.50
CA GLY A 167 -13.15 -2.80 4.59
C GLY A 167 -14.49 -2.79 3.85
N LYS A 168 -14.95 -1.61 3.43
CA LYS A 168 -16.11 -1.43 2.52
C LYS A 168 -15.74 -0.69 1.24
N HIS A 169 -14.46 -0.39 1.05
CA HIS A 169 -13.87 0.40 -0.04
C HIS A 169 -12.51 -0.20 -0.40
N LEU A 170 -12.02 0.13 -1.60
CA LEU A 170 -10.87 -0.56 -2.21
C LEU A 170 -9.55 -0.24 -1.49
N ASP A 171 -9.52 0.87 -0.76
CA ASP A 171 -8.38 1.31 0.03
C ASP A 171 -8.48 0.78 1.47
N MET A 172 -7.50 -0.01 1.90
CA MET A 172 -7.37 -0.47 3.30
C MET A 172 -7.43 0.68 4.32
N PHE A 173 -6.91 1.86 3.96
CA PHE A 173 -6.93 3.05 4.80
C PHE A 173 -8.27 3.80 4.83
N TRP A 174 -9.28 3.37 4.07
CA TRP A 174 -10.59 4.04 3.99
C TRP A 174 -11.60 3.58 5.06
N THR A 175 -11.15 2.81 6.03
CA THR A 175 -11.95 2.52 7.23
C THR A 175 -11.70 3.61 8.26
N PHE A 176 -12.75 4.29 8.71
CA PHE A 176 -12.64 5.43 9.63
C PHE A 176 -13.38 5.18 10.96
N ASP A 177 -12.85 5.74 12.04
CA ASP A 177 -13.55 5.82 13.33
C ASP A 177 -14.56 6.97 13.35
N GLU A 178 -15.23 7.16 14.50
CA GLU A 178 -16.25 8.20 14.69
C GLU A 178 -15.69 9.63 14.58
N ASP A 179 -14.39 9.82 14.82
CA ASP A 179 -13.68 11.09 14.71
C ASP A 179 -13.18 11.33 13.26
N GLY A 180 -13.44 10.40 12.34
CA GLY A 180 -13.01 10.48 10.95
C GLY A 180 -11.53 10.17 10.74
N LYS A 181 -10.88 9.48 11.68
CA LYS A 181 -9.48 9.04 11.54
C LYS A 181 -9.41 7.66 10.91
N SER A 182 -8.43 7.47 10.02
CA SER A 182 -8.21 6.20 9.34
C SER A 182 -7.72 5.14 10.32
N TYR A 183 -8.50 4.06 10.48
CA TYR A 183 -8.24 2.98 11.43
C TYR A 183 -6.85 2.36 11.22
N LEU A 184 -6.52 1.96 9.99
CA LEU A 184 -5.21 1.38 9.68
C LEU A 184 -4.09 2.41 9.90
N ASP A 185 -4.26 3.65 9.42
CA ASP A 185 -3.22 4.68 9.54
C ASP A 185 -2.88 4.98 11.01
N GLU A 186 -3.89 5.10 11.88
CA GLU A 186 -3.65 5.33 13.31
C GLU A 186 -2.94 4.16 13.98
N LYS A 187 -3.25 2.91 13.60
CA LYS A 187 -2.51 1.73 14.10
C LYS A 187 -1.05 1.73 13.63
N LEU A 188 -0.80 2.03 12.35
CA LEU A 188 0.55 2.09 11.80
C LEU A 188 1.36 3.25 12.42
N LYS A 189 0.74 4.41 12.62
CA LYS A 189 1.34 5.57 13.31
C LYS A 189 1.70 5.25 14.76
N ALA A 190 0.86 4.52 15.49
CA ALA A 190 1.13 4.12 16.87
C ALA A 190 2.39 3.24 17.01
N LEU A 191 2.83 2.60 15.93
CA LEU A 191 4.04 1.78 15.86
C LEU A 191 5.19 2.47 15.10
N ASP A 192 5.03 3.74 14.71
CA ASP A 192 5.97 4.51 13.89
C ASP A 192 6.35 3.83 12.57
N ILE A 193 5.42 3.06 11.98
CA ILE A 193 5.65 2.39 10.70
C ILE A 193 5.91 3.46 9.62
N ASP A 194 6.92 3.21 8.79
CA ASP A 194 7.33 4.08 7.70
C ASP A 194 7.33 3.38 6.34
N THR A 195 7.21 2.05 6.31
CA THR A 195 7.22 1.23 5.11
C THR A 195 6.07 0.22 5.15
N ILE A 196 5.33 0.07 4.06
CA ILE A 196 4.28 -0.94 3.92
C ILE A 196 4.61 -1.89 2.76
N VAL A 197 4.36 -3.18 2.96
CA VAL A 197 4.52 -4.26 1.98
C VAL A 197 3.14 -4.86 1.73
N ILE A 198 2.65 -4.77 0.51
CA ILE A 198 1.28 -5.16 0.13
C ILE A 198 1.31 -6.48 -0.63
N VAL A 199 0.48 -7.41 -0.19
CA VAL A 199 0.16 -8.69 -0.84
C VAL A 199 -1.36 -8.87 -0.86
N GLY A 200 -1.89 -9.75 -1.71
CA GLY A 200 -3.32 -10.07 -1.74
C GLY A 200 -4.03 -9.74 -3.05
N LEU A 201 -5.30 -9.36 -2.97
CA LEU A 201 -6.17 -9.21 -4.15
C LEU A 201 -7.05 -7.96 -4.03
N TRP A 202 -7.38 -7.25 -5.10
CA TRP A 202 -6.98 -7.47 -6.49
C TRP A 202 -5.87 -6.50 -6.92
N THR A 203 -4.91 -6.97 -7.72
CA THR A 203 -3.73 -6.17 -8.14
C THR A 203 -4.09 -4.81 -8.73
N ASP A 204 -5.08 -4.75 -9.63
CA ASP A 204 -5.49 -3.53 -10.35
C ASP A 204 -6.65 -2.77 -9.68
N GLU A 205 -7.10 -3.24 -8.51
CA GLU A 205 -8.15 -2.59 -7.72
C GLU A 205 -7.67 -2.27 -6.30
N CYS A 206 -7.96 -3.13 -5.31
CA CYS A 206 -7.67 -2.87 -3.90
C CYS A 206 -6.18 -2.62 -3.65
N VAL A 207 -5.31 -3.49 -4.19
CA VAL A 207 -3.86 -3.38 -4.00
C VAL A 207 -3.33 -2.05 -4.52
N LEU A 208 -3.73 -1.64 -5.74
CA LEU A 208 -3.27 -0.38 -6.32
C LEU A 208 -3.86 0.83 -5.60
N SER A 209 -5.14 0.76 -5.21
CA SER A 209 -5.81 1.80 -4.40
C SER A 209 -5.11 2.00 -3.06
N THR A 210 -4.84 0.91 -2.33
CA THR A 210 -4.09 0.90 -1.07
C THR A 210 -2.66 1.42 -1.26
N ALA A 211 -1.99 1.09 -2.37
CA ALA A 211 -0.65 1.60 -2.67
C ALA A 211 -0.63 3.13 -2.79
N TYR A 212 -1.55 3.72 -3.57
CA TYR A 212 -1.68 5.17 -3.70
C TYR A 212 -2.07 5.85 -2.38
N ALA A 213 -2.96 5.22 -1.63
CA ALA A 213 -3.37 5.69 -0.32
C ALA A 213 -2.21 5.69 0.68
N GLY A 214 -1.37 4.65 0.69
CA GLY A 214 -0.17 4.55 1.52
C GLY A 214 0.88 5.58 1.13
N ASN A 215 1.18 5.71 -0.17
CA ASN A 215 2.13 6.70 -0.67
C ASN A 215 1.70 8.14 -0.32
N SER A 216 0.42 8.45 -0.52
CA SER A 216 -0.16 9.77 -0.17
C SER A 216 -0.10 10.10 1.32
N ARG A 217 -0.01 9.06 2.16
CA ARG A 217 0.16 9.19 3.62
C ARG A 217 1.62 9.27 4.06
N GLY A 218 2.57 9.15 3.13
CA GLY A 218 4.01 9.25 3.39
C GLY A 218 4.67 7.93 3.78
N TYR A 219 4.06 6.78 3.48
CA TYR A 219 4.72 5.47 3.60
C TYR A 219 5.56 5.18 2.35
N ASP A 220 6.73 4.57 2.53
CA ASP A 220 7.41 3.86 1.44
C ASP A 220 6.59 2.60 1.11
N VAL A 221 6.19 2.43 -0.16
CA VAL A 221 5.29 1.34 -0.57
C VAL A 221 6.03 0.29 -1.37
N VAL A 222 5.88 -0.97 -0.97
CA VAL A 222 6.28 -2.15 -1.74
C VAL A 222 5.03 -2.93 -2.13
N VAL A 223 4.94 -3.35 -3.39
CA VAL A 223 3.99 -4.36 -3.86
C VAL A 223 4.78 -5.61 -4.22
N VAL A 224 4.38 -6.77 -3.68
CA VAL A 224 5.07 -8.02 -3.99
C VAL A 224 4.42 -8.66 -5.21
N GLY A 225 5.03 -8.48 -6.38
CA GLY A 225 4.40 -8.72 -7.68
C GLY A 225 3.96 -10.16 -7.94
N ASP A 226 4.65 -11.13 -7.34
CA ASP A 226 4.31 -12.56 -7.40
C ASP A 226 3.52 -13.05 -6.16
N ALA A 227 3.05 -12.12 -5.32
CA ALA A 227 2.14 -12.37 -4.21
C ALA A 227 0.87 -11.48 -4.26
N VAL A 228 0.57 -10.94 -5.45
CA VAL A 228 -0.69 -10.24 -5.76
C VAL A 228 -1.32 -10.80 -7.03
N ALA A 229 -2.65 -10.84 -7.09
CA ALA A 229 -3.38 -11.37 -8.24
C ALA A 229 -4.62 -10.54 -8.58
N THR A 230 -5.00 -10.53 -9.86
CA THR A 230 -6.28 -9.99 -10.34
C THR A 230 -7.02 -11.01 -11.22
N ALA A 231 -8.36 -10.91 -11.26
CA ALA A 231 -9.20 -11.66 -12.20
C ALA A 231 -9.20 -11.06 -13.62
N THR A 232 -8.69 -9.84 -13.79
CA THR A 232 -8.66 -9.13 -15.08
C THR A 232 -7.41 -9.47 -15.88
N ALA A 233 -7.37 -9.06 -17.15
CA ALA A 233 -6.16 -9.15 -17.97
C ALA A 233 -5.08 -8.10 -17.61
N ASN A 234 -5.29 -7.30 -16.55
CA ASN A 234 -4.47 -6.13 -16.26
C ASN A 234 -3.29 -6.40 -15.34
N GLN A 235 -3.03 -7.65 -14.91
CA GLN A 235 -1.97 -7.96 -13.92
C GLN A 235 -0.64 -7.25 -14.21
N GLU A 236 -0.04 -7.50 -15.39
CA GLU A 236 1.25 -6.91 -15.77
C GLU A 236 1.18 -5.38 -15.94
N THR A 237 0.07 -4.87 -16.47
CA THR A 237 -0.14 -3.43 -16.63
C THR A 237 -0.24 -2.74 -15.28
N ALA A 238 -0.96 -3.30 -14.33
CA ALA A 238 -1.11 -2.76 -12.98
C ALA A 238 0.22 -2.78 -12.22
N LEU A 239 1.01 -3.86 -12.32
CA LEU A 239 2.36 -3.90 -11.74
C LEU A 239 3.30 -2.88 -12.40
N THR A 240 3.22 -2.72 -13.73
CA THR A 240 4.01 -1.71 -14.46
C THR A 240 3.66 -0.30 -13.99
N VAL A 241 2.37 0.01 -13.87
CA VAL A 241 1.89 1.30 -13.34
C VAL A 241 2.36 1.46 -11.90
N ALA A 242 2.15 0.46 -11.03
CA ALA A 242 2.55 0.51 -9.64
C ALA A 242 4.03 0.85 -9.48
N ASN A 243 4.90 0.10 -10.19
CA ASN A 243 6.35 0.26 -10.15
C ASN A 243 6.82 1.63 -10.67
N SER A 244 6.05 2.19 -11.61
CA SER A 244 6.38 3.48 -12.20
C SER A 244 5.90 4.66 -11.36
N THR A 245 4.83 4.52 -10.59
CA THR A 245 4.10 5.71 -10.12
C THR A 245 3.96 5.82 -8.61
N VAL A 246 4.04 4.70 -7.87
CA VAL A 246 3.58 4.72 -6.47
C VAL A 246 4.30 3.75 -5.54
N ALA A 247 4.83 2.64 -6.05
CA ALA A 247 5.42 1.59 -5.24
C ALA A 247 6.70 1.07 -5.89
N LYS A 248 7.55 0.40 -5.10
CA LYS A 248 8.54 -0.53 -5.64
C LYS A 248 7.88 -1.90 -5.80
N VAL A 249 7.94 -2.47 -7.00
CA VAL A 249 7.49 -3.85 -7.22
C VAL A 249 8.67 -4.80 -7.03
N LEU A 250 8.55 -5.70 -6.06
CA LEU A 250 9.57 -6.71 -5.74
C LEU A 250 8.99 -8.12 -5.88
N SER A 251 9.85 -9.10 -6.09
CA SER A 251 9.50 -10.51 -5.94
C SER A 251 9.47 -10.93 -4.47
N THR A 252 8.79 -12.05 -4.20
CA THR A 252 8.76 -12.69 -2.89
C THR A 252 10.18 -12.99 -2.41
N ASP A 253 11.04 -13.52 -3.29
CA ASP A 253 12.41 -13.87 -2.94
C ASP A 253 13.26 -12.66 -2.53
N GLU A 254 13.08 -11.50 -3.19
CA GLU A 254 13.76 -10.26 -2.81
C GLU A 254 13.33 -9.77 -1.43
N VAL A 255 12.03 -9.80 -1.13
CA VAL A 255 11.51 -9.42 0.20
C VAL A 255 11.97 -10.41 1.27
N LEU A 256 11.93 -11.72 0.99
CA LEU A 256 12.42 -12.75 1.90
C LEU A 256 13.92 -12.58 2.20
N SER A 257 14.73 -12.30 1.17
CA SER A 257 16.16 -12.05 1.33
C SER A 257 16.41 -10.85 2.23
N TYR A 258 15.74 -9.72 1.97
CA TYR A 258 15.85 -8.53 2.80
C TYR A 258 15.47 -8.81 4.25
N MET A 259 14.30 -9.42 4.49
CA MET A 259 13.81 -9.68 5.85
C MET A 259 14.72 -10.63 6.65
N LYS A 260 15.41 -11.57 5.98
CA LYS A 260 16.28 -12.55 6.64
C LYS A 260 17.71 -12.06 6.88
N HIS A 261 18.21 -11.17 6.02
CA HIS A 261 19.64 -10.85 5.98
C HIS A 261 19.96 -9.38 6.24
N ASP A 262 19.05 -8.47 5.86
CA ASP A 262 19.34 -7.04 5.79
C ASP A 262 18.39 -6.19 6.66
N PHE A 263 17.28 -6.75 7.12
CA PHE A 263 16.31 -6.00 7.93
C PHE A 263 16.92 -5.55 9.25
N VAL A 264 16.87 -4.24 9.47
CA VAL A 264 17.27 -3.59 10.72
C VAL A 264 16.12 -2.68 11.16
N THR A 265 15.69 -2.85 12.41
CA THR A 265 14.63 -2.04 13.00
C THR A 265 15.01 -0.56 13.05
N GLY A 266 14.18 0.27 12.43
CA GLY A 266 14.32 1.72 12.44
C GLY A 266 13.97 2.35 13.80
N LYS A 267 14.56 3.52 14.08
CA LYS A 267 14.18 4.35 15.23
C LYS A 267 12.78 4.94 15.00
N PRO A 268 11.89 4.98 16.01
CA PRO A 268 10.62 5.69 15.95
C PRO A 268 10.75 7.13 15.41
N GLY A 269 9.82 7.56 14.56
CA GLY A 269 9.80 8.90 13.95
C GLY A 269 10.99 9.24 13.03
N ALA A 270 11.87 8.29 12.71
CA ALA A 270 13.09 8.57 11.93
C ALA A 270 12.80 9.00 10.49
N VAL A 271 11.67 8.59 9.90
CA VAL A 271 11.37 8.87 8.49
C VAL A 271 10.01 9.53 8.32
N LYS A 272 8.95 8.84 8.72
CA LYS A 272 7.57 9.32 8.64
C LYS A 272 7.13 9.96 9.96
N GLY A 273 6.47 11.11 9.89
CA GLY A 273 5.79 11.74 11.03
C GLY A 273 4.42 11.12 11.28
N THR A 274 3.98 11.16 12.53
CA THR A 274 2.73 10.51 12.98
C THR A 274 1.57 11.47 13.22
N HIS A 275 1.86 12.77 13.36
CA HIS A 275 0.86 13.79 13.72
C HIS A 275 -0.04 14.21 12.55
N HIS A 276 0.47 14.14 11.32
CA HIS A 276 -0.23 14.61 10.13
C HIS A 276 -0.56 13.45 9.19
N PRO A 277 -1.69 13.51 8.46
CA PRO A 277 -2.09 12.46 7.52
C PRO A 277 -1.07 12.21 6.40
N ASP A 278 -0.33 13.23 5.98
CA ASP A 278 0.67 13.15 4.89
C ASP A 278 2.07 12.78 5.38
N GLY A 279 2.22 12.42 6.66
CA GLY A 279 3.49 11.97 7.21
C GLY A 279 4.50 13.09 7.48
N ARG A 280 4.14 14.38 7.38
CA ARG A 280 5.07 15.46 7.75
C ARG A 280 5.42 15.39 9.24
N LYS A 281 6.69 15.66 9.55
CA LYS A 281 7.18 15.73 10.94
C LYS A 281 6.83 17.08 11.56
N PRO A 282 6.56 17.14 12.87
CA PRO A 282 6.43 18.41 13.56
C PRO A 282 7.77 19.17 13.53
N ASP A 283 7.68 20.49 13.68
CA ASP A 283 8.85 21.36 13.77
C ASP A 283 9.64 21.19 15.08
#